data_AF-A0A3C0FBH6-F1
#
_entry.id   AF-A0A3C0FBH6-F1
#
_cell.length_a   1.000
_cell.length_b   1.000
_cell.length_c   1.000
_cell.angle_alpha   90.00
_cell.angle_beta   90.00
_cell.angle_gamma   90.00
#
_symmetry.space_group_name_H-M   'P 1'
#
loop_
_entity.id
_entity.type
_entity.pdbx_description
1 polymer ?
#
loop_
_entity_poly.entity_id
_entity_poly.type
_entity_poly.pdbx_seq_one_letter_code
_entity_poly.pdbx_strand_id
1 'polypeptide(L)'
;MIAYEEADYAQAVARCRALEGRLLRRADLDRLLETPGLGECWKLARDLAGIQESGQVDEFEAALGAELARFYAYVSGFLPDSSVPGWLLLRYDYHHLKVLMKEMWLGEAADAAAYGRLGNYAIAQLRRQLSSPESEEPEYPEVVASWKDRLPRAYRSAIAAARQAWEESAGAQVIDLVLDRFLFAAMAGQATNLGPLFQEFTAALADLANLKVLLRCARLGKDRAFLREALVPGGAIPVPKWLE
;
A
#
# COMPACT_ATOMS: atom_id res chain seq x y z
N MET A 1 19.07 -9.87 8.69
CA MET A 1 18.96 -8.62 9.47
C MET A 1 19.93 -7.65 8.86
N ILE A 2 19.45 -6.52 8.31
CA ILE A 2 20.35 -5.47 7.85
C ILE A 2 20.90 -4.81 9.11
N ALA A 3 22.23 -4.80 9.27
CA ALA A 3 22.87 -4.13 10.40
C ALA A 3 23.02 -2.65 10.02
N TYR A 4 22.22 -1.79 10.66
CA TYR A 4 22.38 -0.35 10.56
C TYR A 4 23.20 0.13 11.76
N GLU A 5 24.14 1.03 11.53
CA GLU A 5 24.76 1.79 12.60
C GLU A 5 23.88 2.99 12.96
N GLU A 6 23.87 3.44 14.22
CA GLU A 6 23.07 4.62 14.63
C GLU A 6 23.40 5.86 13.80
N ALA A 7 24.64 5.96 13.32
CA ALA A 7 25.10 7.04 12.44
C ALA A 7 24.38 7.07 11.08
N ASP A 8 23.98 5.92 10.53
CA ASP A 8 23.39 5.80 9.19
C ASP A 8 22.05 6.54 9.08
N TYR A 9 21.29 6.55 10.19
CA TYR A 9 19.98 7.20 10.26
C TYR A 9 19.99 8.50 11.07
N ALA A 10 21.10 8.91 11.69
CA ALA A 10 21.13 10.09 12.56
C ALA A 10 20.67 11.38 11.83
N GLN A 11 21.16 11.61 10.61
CA GLN A 11 20.73 12.75 9.80
C GLN A 11 19.25 12.63 9.38
N ALA A 12 18.82 11.44 8.97
CA ALA A 12 17.45 11.17 8.57
C ALA A 12 16.47 11.42 9.73
N VAL A 13 16.79 10.94 10.93
CA VAL A 13 16.01 11.14 12.15
C VAL A 13 15.91 12.64 12.46
N ALA A 14 17.03 13.37 12.48
CA ALA A 14 17.02 14.80 12.76
C ALA A 14 16.14 15.58 11.77
N ARG A 15 16.22 15.26 10.47
CA ARG A 15 15.38 15.87 9.43
C ARG A 15 13.90 15.51 9.60
N CYS A 16 13.58 14.24 9.87
CA CYS A 16 12.21 13.81 10.14
C CYS A 16 11.63 14.53 11.37
N ARG A 17 12.38 14.67 12.46
CA ARG A 17 11.95 15.43 13.65
C ARG A 17 11.70 16.90 13.34
N ALA A 18 12.51 17.52 12.49
CA ALA A 18 12.24 18.89 12.04
C ALA A 18 10.93 19.00 11.23
N LEU A 19 10.63 17.98 10.40
CA LEU A 19 9.38 17.92 9.62
C LEU A 19 8.15 17.64 10.51
N GLU A 20 8.28 16.86 11.58
CA GLU A 20 7.20 16.63 12.56
C GLU A 20 6.67 17.96 13.15
N GLY A 21 7.52 18.98 13.26
CA GLY A 21 7.12 20.32 13.70
C GLY A 21 6.09 21.00 12.79
N ARG A 22 5.94 20.54 11.54
CA ARG A 22 4.97 21.04 10.54
C ARG A 22 3.64 20.30 10.55
N LEU A 23 3.49 19.25 11.37
CA LEU A 23 2.22 18.53 11.46
C LEU A 23 1.14 19.44 12.05
N LEU A 24 -0.07 19.33 11.49
CA LEU A 24 -1.24 20.05 11.99
C LEU A 24 -1.48 19.70 13.46
N ARG A 25 -1.64 20.72 14.28
CA ARG A 25 -1.93 20.59 15.71
C ARG A 25 -3.42 20.68 15.94
N ARG A 26 -3.82 20.40 17.19
CA ARG A 26 -5.23 20.49 17.59
C ARG A 26 -5.87 21.84 17.24
N ALA A 27 -5.17 22.95 17.52
CA ALA A 27 -5.65 24.28 17.19
C ALA A 27 -5.84 24.51 15.69
N ASP A 28 -5.02 23.89 14.84
CA ASP A 28 -5.17 23.98 13.39
C ASP A 28 -6.43 23.24 12.92
N LEU A 29 -6.69 22.06 13.48
CA LEU A 29 -7.90 21.28 13.22
C LEU A 29 -9.17 22.00 13.70
N ASP A 30 -9.14 22.61 14.89
CA ASP A 30 -10.28 23.36 15.41
C ASP A 30 -10.60 24.58 14.50
N ARG A 31 -9.58 25.29 14.01
CA ARG A 31 -9.76 26.36 13.01
C ARG A 31 -10.36 25.88 11.70
N LEU A 32 -9.95 24.70 11.21
CA LEU A 32 -10.53 24.10 10.00
C LEU A 32 -12.02 23.77 10.18
N LEU A 33 -12.42 23.31 11.38
CA LEU A 33 -13.81 23.00 11.71
C LEU A 33 -14.69 24.25 11.80
N GLU A 34 -14.13 25.37 12.26
CA GLU A 34 -14.82 26.66 12.35
C GLU A 34 -14.91 27.41 11.01
N THR A 35 -14.13 26.99 10.01
CA THR A 35 -14.05 27.67 8.71
C THR A 35 -15.31 27.39 7.87
N PRO A 36 -16.03 28.41 7.41
CA PRO A 36 -17.27 28.22 6.67
C PRO A 36 -17.00 27.82 5.22
N GLY A 37 -17.60 26.70 4.80
CA GLY A 37 -17.57 26.26 3.42
C GLY A 37 -16.27 25.55 3.01
N LEU A 38 -16.41 24.60 2.09
CA LEU A 38 -15.33 23.71 1.70
C LEU A 38 -14.16 24.45 1.04
N GLY A 39 -14.45 25.48 0.24
CA GLY A 39 -13.42 26.24 -0.48
C GLY A 39 -12.49 27.05 0.42
N GLU A 40 -13.02 27.67 1.48
CA GLU A 40 -12.22 28.39 2.46
C GLU A 40 -11.44 27.43 3.36
N CYS A 41 -12.09 26.33 3.77
CA CYS A 41 -11.45 25.26 4.53
C CYS A 41 -10.26 24.67 3.76
N TRP A 42 -10.41 24.43 2.45
CA TRP A 42 -9.31 23.94 1.61
C TRP A 42 -8.15 24.94 1.49
N LYS A 43 -8.44 26.22 1.28
CA LYS A 43 -7.41 27.28 1.27
C LYS A 43 -6.63 27.31 2.59
N LEU A 44 -7.36 27.32 3.71
CA LEU A 44 -6.74 27.32 5.03
C LEU A 44 -5.90 26.05 5.26
N ALA A 45 -6.40 24.87 4.88
CA ALA A 45 -5.68 23.61 5.02
C ALA A 45 -4.36 23.62 4.23
N ARG A 46 -4.38 24.16 3.00
CA ARG A 46 -3.17 24.31 2.17
C ARG A 46 -2.15 25.23 2.81
N ASP A 47 -2.59 26.37 3.32
CA ASP A 47 -1.71 27.35 3.97
C ASP A 47 -1.07 26.75 5.24
N LEU A 48 -1.86 26.06 6.07
CA LEU A 48 -1.39 25.42 7.30
C LEU A 48 -0.42 24.26 7.03
N ALA A 49 -0.71 23.41 6.04
CA ALA A 49 0.12 22.26 5.70
C ALA A 49 1.30 22.63 4.76
N GLY A 50 1.29 23.82 4.16
CA GLY A 50 2.28 24.25 3.16
C GLY A 50 2.17 23.50 1.83
N ILE A 51 0.95 23.07 1.46
CA ILE A 51 0.68 22.35 0.21
C ILE A 51 0.89 23.30 -0.98
N GLN A 52 1.94 23.03 -1.76
CA GLN A 52 2.30 23.89 -2.89
C GLN A 52 1.36 23.71 -4.09
N GLU A 53 0.64 22.59 -4.20
CA GLU A 53 -0.21 22.37 -5.37
C GLU A 53 -1.39 23.32 -5.39
N SER A 54 -1.54 24.06 -6.49
CA SER A 54 -2.71 24.87 -6.78
C SER A 54 -3.78 23.99 -7.42
N GLY A 55 -4.91 23.83 -6.73
CA GLY A 55 -6.08 23.14 -7.27
C GLY A 55 -7.36 23.76 -6.73
N GLN A 56 -8.44 23.61 -7.48
CA GLN A 56 -9.78 23.94 -6.98
C GLN A 56 -10.16 23.01 -5.83
N VAL A 57 -11.21 23.37 -5.10
CA VAL A 57 -11.67 22.57 -3.96
C VAL A 57 -12.02 21.15 -4.38
N ASP A 58 -12.53 20.95 -5.59
CA ASP A 58 -12.92 19.63 -6.12
C ASP A 58 -11.72 18.73 -6.47
N GLU A 59 -10.51 19.30 -6.50
CA GLU A 59 -9.26 18.60 -6.81
C GLU A 59 -8.43 18.30 -5.56
N PHE A 60 -8.99 18.51 -4.36
CA PHE A 60 -8.24 18.40 -3.10
C PHE A 60 -7.59 17.03 -2.92
N GLU A 61 -8.26 15.93 -3.27
CA GLU A 61 -7.69 14.58 -3.18
C GLU A 61 -6.47 14.40 -4.08
N ALA A 62 -6.55 14.92 -5.31
CA ALA A 62 -5.46 14.87 -6.26
C ALA A 62 -4.26 15.69 -5.77
N ALA A 63 -4.50 16.88 -5.21
CA ALA A 63 -3.49 17.75 -4.63
C ALA A 63 -2.83 17.13 -3.39
N LEU A 64 -3.61 16.53 -2.48
CA LEU A 64 -3.09 15.81 -1.32
C LEU A 64 -2.25 14.59 -1.74
N GLY A 65 -2.72 13.83 -2.73
CA GLY A 65 -1.94 12.71 -3.29
C GLY A 65 -0.62 13.16 -3.92
N ALA A 66 -0.62 14.32 -4.60
CA ALA A 66 0.59 14.90 -5.19
C ALA A 66 1.57 15.39 -4.11
N GLU A 67 1.08 16.06 -3.07
CA GLU A 67 1.91 16.47 -1.92
C GLU A 67 2.50 15.26 -1.21
N LEU A 68 1.70 14.20 -0.99
CA LEU A 68 2.20 12.97 -0.39
C LEU A 68 3.31 12.32 -1.25
N ALA A 69 3.14 12.32 -2.57
CA ALA A 69 4.18 11.84 -3.49
C ALA A 69 5.47 12.68 -3.41
N ARG A 70 5.34 14.01 -3.37
CA ARG A 70 6.48 14.92 -3.14
C ARG A 70 7.18 14.64 -1.82
N PHE A 71 6.41 14.44 -0.75
CA PHE A 71 6.95 14.14 0.57
C PHE A 71 7.75 12.83 0.59
N TYR A 72 7.22 11.76 -0.02
CA TYR A 72 7.95 10.49 -0.15
C TYR A 72 9.25 10.64 -0.94
N ALA A 73 9.24 11.41 -2.03
CA ALA A 73 10.44 11.68 -2.82
C ALA A 73 11.47 12.49 -2.02
N TYR A 74 11.02 13.51 -1.28
CA TYR A 74 11.86 14.32 -0.42
C TYR A 74 12.51 13.51 0.71
N VAL A 75 11.71 12.71 1.43
CA VAL A 75 12.20 11.86 2.53
C VAL A 75 13.18 10.82 1.99
N SER A 76 12.82 10.12 0.91
CA SER A 76 13.69 9.13 0.28
C SER A 76 15.04 9.72 -0.16
N GLY A 77 15.09 11.02 -0.48
CA GLY A 77 16.33 11.70 -0.90
C GLY A 77 17.40 11.83 0.19
N PHE A 78 17.07 11.53 1.46
CA PHE A 78 18.02 11.54 2.56
C PHE A 78 17.98 10.28 3.44
N LEU A 79 17.19 9.27 3.08
CA LEU A 79 17.28 7.96 3.71
C LEU A 79 18.50 7.21 3.17
N PRO A 80 19.16 6.38 3.99
CA PRO A 80 20.35 5.64 3.57
C PRO A 80 20.03 4.55 2.53
N ASP A 81 18.81 4.02 2.55
CA ASP A 81 18.35 2.99 1.63
C ASP A 81 16.82 3.04 1.44
N SER A 82 16.32 2.20 0.54
CA SER A 82 14.89 2.16 0.18
C SER A 82 14.07 1.15 0.99
N SER A 83 14.61 0.51 2.02
CA SER A 83 13.94 -0.59 2.73
C SER A 83 12.69 -0.10 3.47
N VAL A 84 12.80 1.01 4.21
CA VAL A 84 11.68 1.63 4.93
C VAL A 84 10.61 2.19 3.98
N PRO A 85 10.94 3.08 3.01
CA PRO A 85 9.93 3.59 2.08
C PRO A 85 9.37 2.46 1.22
N GLY A 86 10.18 1.50 0.80
CA GLY A 86 9.72 0.39 -0.03
C GLY A 86 8.70 -0.50 0.69
N TRP A 87 8.94 -0.77 1.98
CA TRP A 87 7.98 -1.47 2.83
C TRP A 87 6.67 -0.69 3.01
N LEU A 88 6.74 0.64 3.22
CA LEU A 88 5.55 1.50 3.29
C LEU A 88 4.76 1.53 1.97
N LEU A 89 5.46 1.46 0.84
CA LEU A 89 4.91 1.57 -0.51
C LEU A 89 4.23 0.29 -1.00
N LEU A 90 4.50 -0.88 -0.38
CA LEU A 90 3.89 -2.18 -0.72
C LEU A 90 2.37 -2.08 -0.87
N ARG A 91 1.69 -1.38 0.06
CA ARG A 91 0.23 -1.25 0.04
C ARG A 91 -0.31 -0.63 -1.25
N TYR A 92 0.46 0.27 -1.87
CA TYR A 92 0.04 0.92 -3.10
C TYR A 92 0.24 0.00 -4.30
N ASP A 93 1.35 -0.74 -4.36
CA ASP A 93 1.57 -1.71 -5.45
C ASP A 93 0.49 -2.79 -5.45
N TYR A 94 0.15 -3.34 -4.28
CA TYR A 94 -0.92 -4.33 -4.15
C TYR A 94 -2.30 -3.73 -4.44
N HIS A 95 -2.55 -2.47 -4.09
CA HIS A 95 -3.77 -1.76 -4.51
C HIS A 95 -3.83 -1.59 -6.02
N HIS A 96 -2.74 -1.14 -6.66
CA HIS A 96 -2.67 -1.00 -8.12
C HIS A 96 -2.87 -2.33 -8.83
N LEU A 97 -2.32 -3.43 -8.32
CA LEU A 97 -2.58 -4.77 -8.85
C LEU A 97 -4.06 -5.13 -8.77
N LYS A 98 -4.74 -4.88 -7.64
CA LYS A 98 -6.20 -5.12 -7.53
C LYS A 98 -6.97 -4.36 -8.58
N VAL A 99 -6.68 -3.06 -8.75
CA VAL A 99 -7.37 -2.21 -9.73
C VAL A 99 -7.10 -2.69 -11.15
N LEU A 100 -5.84 -2.94 -11.52
CA LEU A 100 -5.46 -3.44 -12.85
C LEU A 100 -6.10 -4.79 -13.17
N MET A 101 -6.09 -5.74 -12.24
CA MET A 101 -6.63 -7.08 -12.48
C MET A 101 -8.14 -7.05 -12.63
N LYS A 102 -8.84 -6.24 -11.84
CA LYS A 102 -10.28 -6.01 -12.01
C LYS A 102 -10.59 -5.35 -13.36
N GLU A 103 -9.83 -4.33 -13.74
CA GLU A 103 -10.00 -3.69 -15.06
C GLU A 103 -9.85 -4.72 -16.20
N MET A 104 -8.77 -5.49 -16.17
CA MET A 104 -8.46 -6.45 -17.23
C MET A 104 -9.44 -7.62 -17.31
N TRP A 105 -9.95 -8.09 -16.17
CA TRP A 105 -10.75 -9.32 -16.12
C TRP A 105 -12.26 -9.09 -16.07
N LEU A 106 -12.70 -7.92 -15.59
CA LEU A 106 -14.10 -7.49 -15.72
C LEU A 106 -14.36 -6.81 -17.06
N GLY A 107 -13.31 -6.36 -17.77
CA GLY A 107 -13.43 -5.62 -19.03
C GLY A 107 -13.94 -4.19 -18.84
N GLU A 108 -13.85 -3.65 -17.63
CA GLU A 108 -14.31 -2.31 -17.27
C GLU A 108 -13.11 -1.40 -17.01
N ALA A 109 -12.99 -0.30 -17.75
CA ALA A 109 -11.93 0.68 -17.50
C ALA A 109 -12.08 1.29 -16.09
N ALA A 110 -11.04 1.20 -15.27
CA ALA A 110 -11.00 1.89 -13.99
C ALA A 110 -10.78 3.39 -14.20
N ASP A 111 -11.42 4.22 -13.36
CA ASP A 111 -11.10 5.65 -13.30
C ASP A 111 -9.62 5.85 -12.95
N ALA A 112 -8.98 6.85 -13.56
CA ALA A 112 -7.62 7.26 -13.18
C ALA A 112 -7.51 7.55 -11.67
N ALA A 113 -8.59 8.07 -11.05
CA ALA A 113 -8.66 8.32 -9.61
C ALA A 113 -8.60 7.04 -8.75
N ALA A 114 -8.93 5.86 -9.32
CA ALA A 114 -8.80 4.59 -8.61
C ALA A 114 -7.33 4.23 -8.33
N TYR A 115 -6.39 4.83 -9.05
CA TYR A 115 -4.96 4.63 -8.86
C TYR A 115 -4.34 5.67 -7.94
N GLY A 116 -3.56 5.21 -6.96
CA GLY A 116 -2.66 6.08 -6.20
C GLY A 116 -1.47 6.58 -7.03
N ARG A 117 -0.82 7.66 -6.59
CA ARG A 117 0.40 8.23 -7.20
C ARG A 117 1.71 7.60 -6.70
N LEU A 118 1.63 6.75 -5.69
CA LEU A 118 2.75 6.13 -4.99
C LEU A 118 2.82 4.64 -5.33
N GLY A 119 4.00 4.05 -5.25
CA GLY A 119 4.26 2.63 -5.44
C GLY A 119 5.76 2.38 -5.57
N ASN A 120 6.21 1.15 -5.36
CA ASN A 120 7.58 0.75 -5.73
C ASN A 120 7.71 0.61 -7.25
N TYR A 121 6.60 0.35 -7.94
CA TYR A 121 6.57 0.14 -9.38
C TYR A 121 5.57 1.08 -10.05
N ALA A 122 5.91 1.55 -11.24
CA ALA A 122 4.96 2.31 -12.05
C ALA A 122 3.79 1.41 -12.47
N ILE A 123 2.58 1.96 -12.51
CA ILE A 123 1.35 1.25 -12.95
C ILE A 123 1.55 0.62 -14.34
N ALA A 124 2.23 1.32 -15.26
CA ALA A 124 2.56 0.80 -16.58
C ALA A 124 3.45 -0.45 -16.53
N GLN A 125 4.38 -0.54 -15.58
CA GLN A 125 5.21 -1.73 -15.38
C GLN A 125 4.39 -2.90 -14.84
N LEU A 126 3.53 -2.66 -13.83
CA LEU A 126 2.61 -3.66 -13.30
C LEU A 126 1.67 -4.20 -14.40
N ARG A 127 1.10 -3.30 -15.22
CA ARG A 127 0.22 -3.65 -16.34
C ARG A 127 0.91 -4.54 -17.37
N ARG A 128 2.16 -4.21 -17.75
CA ARG A 128 2.95 -5.05 -18.68
C ARG A 128 3.10 -6.47 -18.14
N GLN A 129 3.41 -6.61 -16.86
CA GLN A 129 3.62 -7.90 -16.21
C GLN A 129 2.34 -8.74 -16.14
N LEU A 130 1.18 -8.11 -15.93
CA LEU A 130 -0.12 -8.81 -15.99
C LEU A 130 -0.51 -9.27 -17.40
N SER A 131 -0.01 -8.57 -18.43
CA SER A 131 -0.31 -8.84 -19.84
C SER A 131 0.65 -9.81 -20.49
N SER A 132 1.83 -10.02 -19.91
CA SER A 132 2.78 -11.04 -20.37
C SER A 132 2.31 -12.42 -19.93
N PRO A 133 2.30 -13.42 -20.82
CA PRO A 133 2.20 -14.82 -20.41
C PRO A 133 3.30 -15.08 -19.39
N GLU A 134 3.01 -15.85 -18.32
CA GLU A 134 4.04 -16.34 -17.42
C GLU A 134 5.01 -17.21 -18.23
N SER A 135 6.06 -16.59 -18.76
CA SER A 135 7.21 -17.35 -19.21
C SER A 135 7.83 -17.96 -17.98
N GLU A 136 7.95 -19.30 -18.02
CA GLU A 136 8.74 -20.09 -17.08
C GLU A 136 10.06 -19.38 -16.80
N GLU A 137 10.59 -19.55 -15.58
CA GLU A 137 11.94 -19.09 -15.27
C GLU A 137 12.89 -19.63 -16.36
N PRO A 138 13.51 -18.77 -17.18
CA PRO A 138 14.42 -19.27 -18.19
C PRO A 138 15.50 -20.05 -17.48
N GLU A 139 15.75 -21.28 -17.94
CA GLU A 139 16.77 -22.19 -17.39
C GLU A 139 18.18 -21.54 -17.36
N TYR A 140 18.37 -20.44 -18.09
CA TYR A 140 19.60 -19.66 -18.15
C TYR A 140 19.37 -18.16 -17.83
N PRO A 141 19.83 -17.67 -16.66
CA PRO A 141 19.64 -16.28 -16.23
C PRO A 141 20.34 -15.21 -17.10
N GLU A 142 21.34 -15.59 -17.88
CA GLU A 142 22.34 -14.63 -18.41
C GLU A 142 21.93 -13.93 -19.72
N VAL A 143 20.87 -14.40 -20.40
CA VAL A 143 20.58 -13.99 -21.79
C VAL A 143 19.45 -12.94 -21.91
N VAL A 144 18.81 -12.52 -20.81
CA VAL A 144 17.63 -11.65 -20.91
C VAL A 144 17.95 -10.22 -20.46
N ALA A 145 18.01 -9.28 -21.40
CA ALA A 145 18.06 -7.85 -21.11
C ALA A 145 16.87 -7.34 -20.25
N SER A 146 15.83 -8.17 -20.06
CA SER A 146 14.55 -7.83 -19.41
C SER A 146 14.45 -8.18 -17.92
N TRP A 147 15.50 -8.67 -17.24
CA TRP A 147 15.42 -8.95 -15.79
C TRP A 147 15.14 -7.69 -14.96
N LYS A 148 15.63 -6.53 -15.38
CA LYS A 148 15.41 -5.25 -14.68
C LYS A 148 13.94 -4.83 -14.62
N ASP A 149 13.13 -5.25 -15.59
CA ASP A 149 11.69 -4.95 -15.64
C ASP A 149 10.84 -6.02 -14.94
N ARG A 150 11.44 -7.17 -14.57
CA ARG A 150 10.73 -8.30 -13.97
C ARG A 150 10.41 -8.00 -12.51
N LEU A 151 9.14 -8.16 -12.13
CA LEU A 151 8.74 -8.00 -10.74
C LEU A 151 9.37 -9.07 -9.84
N PRO A 152 9.65 -8.77 -8.56
CA PRO A 152 10.12 -9.76 -7.59
C PRO A 152 9.16 -10.95 -7.48
N ARG A 153 9.70 -12.11 -7.06
CA ARG A 153 8.94 -13.37 -6.94
C ARG A 153 7.66 -13.22 -6.13
N ALA A 154 7.68 -12.44 -5.04
CA ALA A 154 6.51 -12.21 -4.19
C ALA A 154 5.31 -11.62 -4.97
N TYR A 155 5.54 -10.65 -5.84
CA TYR A 155 4.49 -10.06 -6.69
C TYR A 155 4.00 -11.05 -7.75
N ARG A 156 4.93 -11.78 -8.39
CA ARG A 156 4.56 -12.77 -9.41
C ARG A 156 3.71 -13.89 -8.81
N SER A 157 4.07 -14.40 -7.63
CA SER A 157 3.28 -15.39 -6.91
C SER A 157 1.90 -14.86 -6.50
N ALA A 158 1.80 -13.59 -6.11
CA ALA A 158 0.52 -12.95 -5.82
C ALA A 158 -0.38 -12.86 -7.06
N ILE A 159 0.20 -12.48 -8.20
CA ILE A 159 -0.50 -12.41 -9.51
C ILE A 159 -0.99 -13.79 -9.93
N ALA A 160 -0.12 -14.80 -9.90
CA ALA A 160 -0.44 -16.18 -10.26
C ALA A 160 -1.59 -16.75 -9.41
N ALA A 161 -1.49 -16.58 -8.08
CA ALA A 161 -2.51 -17.05 -7.15
C ALA A 161 -3.86 -16.35 -7.37
N ALA A 162 -3.85 -15.04 -7.63
CA ALA A 162 -5.09 -14.30 -7.89
C ALA A 162 -5.69 -14.66 -9.26
N ARG A 163 -4.87 -15.00 -10.27
CA ARG A 163 -5.33 -15.52 -11.56
C ARG A 163 -6.02 -16.87 -11.40
N GLN A 164 -5.37 -17.81 -10.71
CA GLN A 164 -5.97 -19.12 -10.43
C GLN A 164 -7.30 -18.98 -9.70
N ALA A 165 -7.35 -18.15 -8.66
CA ALA A 165 -8.56 -17.98 -7.86
C ALA A 165 -9.69 -17.27 -8.63
N TRP A 166 -9.34 -16.39 -9.58
CA TRP A 166 -10.29 -15.81 -10.52
C TRP A 166 -10.85 -16.85 -11.50
N GLU A 167 -10.01 -17.72 -12.05
CA GLU A 167 -10.42 -18.78 -12.97
C GLU A 167 -11.38 -19.79 -12.30
N GLU A 168 -11.21 -20.05 -11.01
CA GLU A 168 -12.07 -20.97 -10.24
C GLU A 168 -13.44 -20.37 -9.85
N SER A 169 -13.53 -19.04 -9.65
CA SER A 169 -14.70 -18.40 -9.03
C SER A 169 -15.39 -17.31 -9.86
N ALA A 170 -14.69 -16.71 -10.82
CA ALA A 170 -15.07 -15.50 -11.56
C ALA A 170 -15.53 -14.31 -10.68
N GLY A 171 -15.14 -14.29 -9.39
CA GLY A 171 -15.58 -13.28 -8.43
C GLY A 171 -14.52 -12.19 -8.21
N ALA A 172 -14.85 -10.92 -8.46
CA ALA A 172 -13.91 -9.80 -8.28
C ALA A 172 -13.42 -9.65 -6.83
N GLN A 173 -14.24 -10.11 -5.88
CA GLN A 173 -13.91 -10.11 -4.47
C GLN A 173 -12.74 -11.05 -4.14
N VAL A 174 -12.57 -12.15 -4.88
CA VAL A 174 -11.50 -13.13 -4.63
C VAL A 174 -10.13 -12.52 -4.92
N ILE A 175 -10.03 -11.63 -5.91
CA ILE A 175 -8.81 -10.87 -6.21
C ILE A 175 -8.36 -10.07 -4.98
N ASP A 176 -9.30 -9.40 -4.31
CA ASP A 176 -8.99 -8.61 -3.12
C ASP A 176 -8.47 -9.51 -1.99
N LEU A 177 -9.17 -10.62 -1.69
CA LEU A 177 -8.82 -11.53 -0.60
C LEU A 177 -7.42 -12.13 -0.80
N VAL A 178 -7.12 -12.59 -2.01
CA VAL A 178 -5.82 -13.17 -2.34
C VAL A 178 -4.73 -12.10 -2.22
N LEU A 179 -4.89 -10.95 -2.86
CA LEU A 179 -3.86 -9.91 -2.86
C LEU A 179 -3.64 -9.30 -1.46
N ASP A 180 -4.68 -9.19 -0.62
CA ASP A 180 -4.51 -8.77 0.78
C ASP A 180 -3.68 -9.76 1.59
N ARG A 181 -3.91 -11.07 1.43
CA ARG A 181 -3.09 -12.09 2.10
C ARG A 181 -1.63 -12.01 1.69
N PHE A 182 -1.35 -11.83 0.39
CA PHE A 182 0.01 -11.65 -0.10
C PHE A 182 0.65 -10.34 0.37
N LEU A 183 -0.10 -9.24 0.41
CA LEU A 183 0.37 -7.96 0.93
C LEU A 183 0.85 -8.11 2.37
N PHE A 184 0.01 -8.65 3.25
CA PHE A 184 0.35 -8.80 4.66
C PHE A 184 1.47 -9.82 4.90
N ALA A 185 1.54 -10.91 4.11
CA ALA A 185 2.67 -11.83 4.15
C ALA A 185 3.99 -11.14 3.74
N ALA A 186 3.96 -10.32 2.68
CA ALA A 186 5.13 -9.57 2.22
C ALA A 186 5.56 -8.51 3.24
N MET A 187 4.61 -7.76 3.81
CA MET A 187 4.88 -6.78 4.86
C MET A 187 5.49 -7.43 6.09
N ALA A 188 4.95 -8.57 6.55
CA ALA A 188 5.49 -9.29 7.71
C ALA A 188 6.90 -9.84 7.45
N GLY A 189 7.13 -10.41 6.25
CA GLY A 189 8.44 -10.91 5.86
C GLY A 189 9.51 -9.81 5.80
N GLN A 190 9.17 -8.64 5.25
CA GLN A 190 10.07 -7.49 5.20
C GLN A 190 10.29 -6.85 6.58
N ALA A 191 9.25 -6.76 7.41
CA ALA A 191 9.33 -6.20 8.76
C ALA A 191 10.36 -6.93 9.64
N THR A 192 10.53 -8.24 9.46
CA THR A 192 11.58 -9.03 10.15
C THR A 192 12.98 -8.47 9.93
N ASN A 193 13.26 -7.95 8.73
CA ASN A 193 14.56 -7.37 8.39
C ASN A 193 14.72 -5.91 8.86
N LEU A 194 13.61 -5.20 9.09
CA LEU A 194 13.59 -3.80 9.53
C LEU A 194 13.63 -3.66 11.05
N GLY A 195 13.14 -4.66 11.79
CA GLY A 195 13.26 -4.75 13.25
C GLY A 195 11.93 -4.74 14.01
N PRO A 196 11.98 -4.78 15.35
CA PRO A 196 10.81 -5.04 16.21
C PRO A 196 9.65 -4.06 16.02
N LEU A 197 9.93 -2.75 15.91
CA LEU A 197 8.90 -1.73 15.70
C LEU A 197 8.06 -2.01 14.44
N PHE A 198 8.69 -2.41 13.33
CA PHE A 198 8.01 -2.72 12.09
C PHE A 198 7.20 -4.02 12.18
N GLN A 199 7.69 -4.99 12.96
CA GLN A 199 6.97 -6.24 13.22
C GLN A 199 5.71 -5.98 14.04
N GLU A 200 5.83 -5.24 15.15
CA GLU A 200 4.70 -4.85 16.00
C GLU A 200 3.67 -4.01 15.23
N PHE A 201 4.14 -3.05 14.44
CA PHE A 201 3.26 -2.22 13.62
C PHE A 201 2.55 -3.03 12.52
N THR A 202 3.27 -3.94 11.84
CA THR A 202 2.65 -4.85 10.84
C THR A 202 1.60 -5.75 11.49
N ALA A 203 1.91 -6.29 12.68
CA ALA A 203 1.00 -7.13 13.43
C ALA A 203 -0.28 -6.39 13.83
N ALA A 204 -0.15 -5.16 14.34
CA ALA A 204 -1.30 -4.32 14.67
C ALA A 204 -2.16 -3.99 13.43
N LEU A 205 -1.54 -3.72 12.28
CA LEU A 205 -2.27 -3.49 11.04
C LEU A 205 -3.03 -4.74 10.57
N ALA A 206 -2.41 -5.92 10.66
CA ALA A 206 -3.04 -7.19 10.28
C ALA A 206 -4.21 -7.53 11.20
N ASP A 207 -4.05 -7.37 12.51
CA ASP A 207 -5.13 -7.61 13.47
C ASP A 207 -6.30 -6.62 13.28
N LEU A 208 -6.00 -5.35 13.00
CA LEU A 208 -7.02 -4.36 12.66
C LEU A 208 -7.74 -4.71 11.34
N ALA A 209 -7.02 -5.21 10.33
CA ALA A 209 -7.61 -5.67 9.08
C ALA A 209 -8.55 -6.87 9.34
N ASN A 210 -8.10 -7.86 10.09
CA ASN A 210 -8.88 -9.03 10.47
C ASN A 210 -10.12 -8.69 11.29
N LEU A 211 -10.02 -7.75 12.24
CA LEU A 211 -11.17 -7.26 12.99
C LEU A 211 -12.22 -6.61 12.08
N LYS A 212 -11.79 -5.76 11.13
CA LYS A 212 -12.71 -5.16 10.15
C LYS A 212 -13.37 -6.22 9.27
N VAL A 213 -12.62 -7.23 8.84
CA VAL A 213 -13.15 -8.36 8.05
C VAL A 213 -14.18 -9.14 8.86
N LEU A 214 -13.89 -9.48 10.11
CA LEU A 214 -14.81 -10.18 11.01
C LEU A 214 -16.13 -9.40 11.17
N LEU A 215 -16.05 -8.11 11.53
CA LEU A 215 -17.22 -7.25 11.69
C LEU A 215 -18.03 -7.13 10.40
N ARG A 216 -17.35 -7.03 9.24
CA ARG A 216 -18.01 -6.98 7.94
C ARG A 216 -18.70 -8.31 7.60
N CYS A 217 -18.07 -9.45 7.89
CA CYS A 217 -18.66 -10.76 7.66
C CYS A 217 -19.92 -10.96 8.51
N ALA A 218 -19.85 -10.61 9.79
CA ALA A 218 -21.00 -10.65 10.70
C ALA A 218 -22.15 -9.76 10.19
N ARG A 219 -21.85 -8.52 9.75
CA ARG A 219 -22.86 -7.60 9.22
C ARG A 219 -23.49 -8.07 7.91
N LEU A 220 -22.72 -8.74 7.04
CA LEU A 220 -23.19 -9.20 5.73
C LEU A 220 -23.72 -10.64 5.74
N GLY A 221 -23.80 -11.29 6.91
CA GLY A 221 -24.24 -12.68 7.02
C GLY A 221 -23.34 -13.68 6.28
N LYS A 222 -22.04 -13.38 6.14
CA LYS A 222 -21.07 -14.31 5.53
C LYS A 222 -20.71 -15.42 6.50
N ASP A 223 -20.46 -16.61 5.98
CA ASP A 223 -20.17 -17.78 6.79
C ASP A 223 -18.71 -17.85 7.25
N ARG A 224 -18.42 -18.84 8.12
CA ARG A 224 -17.06 -19.08 8.63
C ARG A 224 -16.07 -19.50 7.54
N ALA A 225 -16.55 -20.11 6.45
CA ALA A 225 -15.70 -20.50 5.33
C ALA A 225 -15.16 -19.26 4.62
N PHE A 226 -16.03 -18.32 4.29
CA PHE A 226 -15.65 -17.03 3.71
C PHE A 226 -14.73 -16.24 4.65
N LEU A 227 -15.04 -16.20 5.95
CA LEU A 227 -14.17 -15.51 6.92
C LEU A 227 -12.75 -16.09 6.90
N ARG A 228 -12.60 -17.41 6.88
CA ARG A 228 -11.28 -18.07 6.84
C ARG A 228 -10.45 -17.64 5.63
N GLU A 229 -11.09 -17.49 4.47
CA GLU A 229 -10.42 -17.05 3.24
C GLU A 229 -10.06 -15.56 3.26
N ALA A 230 -10.86 -14.75 3.96
CA ALA A 230 -10.69 -13.31 4.01
C ALA A 230 -9.71 -12.80 5.08
N LEU A 231 -9.33 -13.65 6.05
CA LEU A 231 -8.34 -13.30 7.07
C LEU A 231 -6.94 -13.22 6.48
N VAL A 232 -6.18 -12.22 6.93
CA VAL A 232 -4.79 -11.96 6.52
C VAL A 232 -3.79 -12.48 7.57
N PRO A 233 -2.60 -12.92 7.15
CA PRO A 233 -1.55 -13.39 8.06
C PRO A 233 -0.78 -12.23 8.71
N GLY A 234 0.16 -12.54 9.60
CA GLY A 234 1.13 -11.59 10.13
C GLY A 234 0.68 -10.77 11.34
N GLY A 235 -0.55 -10.98 11.83
CA GLY A 235 -1.08 -10.40 13.06
C GLY A 235 -0.48 -11.00 14.34
N ALA A 236 -0.65 -10.30 15.47
CA ALA A 236 -0.31 -10.84 16.78
C ALA A 236 -1.32 -11.90 17.24
N ILE A 237 -2.56 -11.82 16.72
CA ILE A 237 -3.59 -12.85 16.91
C ILE A 237 -3.50 -13.85 15.74
N PRO A 238 -3.14 -15.12 15.98
CA PRO A 238 -3.08 -16.13 14.94
C PRO A 238 -4.42 -16.32 14.24
N VAL A 239 -4.40 -16.52 12.91
CA VAL A 239 -5.60 -16.70 12.06
C VAL A 239 -6.62 -17.69 12.66
N PRO A 240 -6.24 -18.86 13.21
CA PRO A 240 -7.20 -19.78 13.81
C PRO A 240 -8.04 -19.19 14.96
N LYS A 241 -7.47 -18.27 15.76
CA LYS A 241 -8.18 -17.65 16.88
C LYS A 241 -9.29 -16.70 16.45
N TRP A 242 -9.20 -16.13 15.26
CA TRP A 242 -10.27 -15.30 14.69
C TRP A 242 -11.50 -16.12 14.27
N LEU A 243 -11.36 -17.44 14.18
CA LEU A 243 -12.41 -18.37 13.76
C LEU A 243 -13.09 -19.07 14.94
N GLU A 244 -12.64 -18.85 16.17
CA GLU A 244 -13.25 -19.35 17.41
C GLU A 244 -14.47 -18.49 17.81
#